data_AF-A0A5B0VFH4-F1
#
_entry.id   AF-A0A5B0VFH4-F1
#
_cell.length_a   1.000
_cell.length_b   1.000
_cell.length_c   1.000
_cell.angle_alpha   90.00
_cell.angle_beta   90.00
_cell.angle_gamma   90.00
#
_symmetry.space_group_name_H-M   'P 1'
#
loop_
_entity.id
_entity.type
_entity.pdbx_description
1 polymer ?
#
loop_
_entity_poly.entity_id
_entity_poly.type
_entity_poly.pdbx_seq_one_letter_code
_entity_poly.pdbx_strand_id
1 'polypeptide(L)'
;MKRLALALCVPLLAPGLSLAASQTHEAAPMMAPAQKPLTDDDLINDRNAPQRQESADSIIKRFRAAFGSETPRVAVFWNRSFDDQVSDWSSNTRGVVSARGSLKGEVPDGKVNLDGQGQVAAQGEYRSNRRSAPAGPAFELQSGLVSQLNDAGVTVVDRDAIMRITDNALETGDFSRLSPDQRRLEMRALGEHADMLLVFRKLAHDKFEIEVLDVRDGAIRAMLSSNGVPPEKDKSHQWKATDHGFQKVEQTVTLDEIGQELALQTIAKLGR
;
A
#
# COMPACT_ATOMS: atom_id res chain seq x y z
N MET A 1 -88.22 -13.88 -53.42
CA MET A 1 -87.53 -12.66 -53.90
C MET A 1 -87.97 -11.47 -53.06
N LYS A 2 -87.17 -11.01 -52.09
CA LYS A 2 -87.47 -9.80 -51.31
C LYS A 2 -86.20 -8.96 -51.17
N ARG A 3 -86.37 -7.66 -51.41
CA ARG A 3 -85.36 -6.69 -51.85
C ARG A 3 -84.63 -6.03 -50.67
N LEU A 4 -83.32 -5.84 -50.88
CA LEU A 4 -82.47 -4.66 -50.60
C LEU A 4 -83.06 -3.49 -49.79
N ALA A 5 -82.37 -3.02 -48.74
CA ALA A 5 -81.35 -1.94 -48.81
C ALA A 5 -81.03 -1.31 -47.41
N LEU A 6 -79.73 -1.29 -47.08
CA LEU A 6 -78.89 -0.20 -46.51
C LEU A 6 -79.41 0.86 -45.51
N ALA A 7 -78.68 1.01 -44.37
CA ALA A 7 -78.07 2.23 -43.75
C ALA A 7 -77.74 1.94 -42.26
N LEU A 8 -76.48 1.93 -41.76
CA LEU A 8 -75.56 3.03 -41.39
C LEU A 8 -75.95 3.78 -40.09
N CYS A 9 -75.22 3.53 -38.97
CA CYS A 9 -74.83 4.51 -37.91
C CYS A 9 -74.16 3.83 -36.67
N VAL A 10 -72.97 4.33 -36.32
CA VAL A 10 -72.19 4.22 -35.06
C VAL A 10 -72.54 5.45 -34.18
N PRO A 11 -72.16 5.68 -32.89
CA PRO A 11 -71.65 4.90 -31.74
C PRO A 11 -72.53 5.07 -30.45
N LEU A 12 -72.18 4.45 -29.30
CA LEU A 12 -71.95 5.10 -27.97
C LEU A 12 -72.00 4.12 -26.76
N LEU A 13 -70.87 4.05 -26.05
CA LEU A 13 -70.69 4.05 -24.58
C LEU A 13 -71.44 3.02 -23.69
N ALA A 14 -70.68 2.03 -23.20
CA ALA A 14 -70.83 1.53 -21.84
C ALA A 14 -69.44 1.52 -21.16
N PRO A 15 -69.30 2.09 -19.94
CA PRO A 15 -68.01 2.24 -19.27
C PRO A 15 -67.51 0.90 -18.74
N GLY A 16 -66.34 0.48 -19.22
CA GLY A 16 -65.55 -0.59 -18.61
C GLY A 16 -64.94 -0.12 -17.29
N LEU A 17 -65.71 -0.22 -16.21
CA LEU A 17 -65.16 -0.29 -14.86
C LEU A 17 -64.55 -1.70 -14.71
N SER A 18 -63.29 -1.83 -15.14
CA SER A 18 -62.45 -2.92 -14.66
C SER A 18 -62.32 -2.76 -13.16
N LEU A 19 -63.12 -3.52 -12.42
CA LEU A 19 -62.76 -3.93 -11.06
C LEU A 19 -61.45 -4.70 -11.19
N ALA A 20 -60.33 -3.98 -11.14
CA ALA A 20 -59.07 -4.56 -10.75
C ALA A 20 -59.30 -5.06 -9.32
N ALA A 21 -59.58 -6.36 -9.22
CA ALA A 21 -59.56 -7.07 -7.97
C ALA A 21 -58.23 -6.70 -7.29
N SER A 22 -58.34 -5.96 -6.20
CA SER A 22 -57.29 -5.80 -5.22
C SER A 22 -56.94 -7.20 -4.74
N GLN A 23 -55.98 -7.83 -5.43
CA GLN A 23 -55.29 -8.99 -4.91
C GLN A 23 -54.51 -8.47 -3.71
N THR A 24 -55.14 -8.55 -2.55
CA THR A 24 -54.46 -8.50 -1.27
C THR A 24 -53.48 -9.67 -1.27
N HIS A 25 -52.25 -9.41 -1.69
CA HIS A 25 -51.17 -10.35 -1.51
C HIS A 25 -51.01 -10.51 -0.01
N GLU A 26 -51.22 -11.72 0.49
CA GLU A 26 -50.91 -12.07 1.87
C GLU A 26 -49.43 -11.74 2.08
N ALA A 27 -49.15 -10.81 3.00
CA ALA A 27 -47.77 -10.40 3.27
C ALA A 27 -46.98 -11.66 3.59
N ALA A 28 -45.97 -11.96 2.77
CA ALA A 28 -45.13 -13.13 2.98
C ALA A 28 -44.65 -13.12 4.44
N PRO A 29 -44.79 -14.23 5.20
CA PRO A 29 -44.36 -14.26 6.58
C PRO A 29 -42.90 -13.87 6.62
N MET A 30 -42.57 -12.78 7.33
CA MET A 30 -41.19 -12.36 7.52
C MET A 30 -40.47 -13.44 8.32
N MET A 31 -39.83 -14.38 7.62
CA MET A 31 -39.10 -15.51 8.22
C MET A 31 -37.69 -15.13 8.68
N ALA A 32 -37.25 -13.89 8.47
CA ALA A 32 -36.01 -13.42 9.05
C ALA A 32 -36.30 -12.93 10.48
N PRO A 33 -35.68 -13.51 11.52
CA PRO A 33 -35.76 -12.92 12.86
C PRO A 33 -35.31 -11.47 12.76
N ALA A 34 -36.04 -10.56 13.41
CA ALA A 34 -35.69 -9.14 13.43
C ALA A 34 -34.25 -9.00 13.95
N GLN A 35 -33.32 -8.70 13.05
CA GLN A 35 -31.96 -8.39 13.44
C GLN A 35 -32.01 -7.12 14.29
N LYS A 36 -31.46 -7.19 15.50
CA LYS A 36 -31.33 -6.02 16.38
C LYS A 36 -30.69 -4.89 15.56
N PRO A 37 -31.27 -3.68 15.51
CA PRO A 37 -30.63 -2.55 14.86
C PRO A 37 -29.24 -2.36 15.44
N LEU A 38 -28.23 -2.24 14.58
CA LEU A 38 -26.86 -1.97 14.99
C LEU A 38 -26.84 -0.61 15.69
N THR A 39 -26.39 -0.58 16.93
CA THR A 39 -26.19 0.67 17.67
C THR A 39 -24.82 1.28 17.34
N ASP A 40 -24.63 2.56 17.63
CA ASP A 40 -23.31 3.19 17.50
C ASP A 40 -22.25 2.48 18.37
N ASP A 41 -22.65 1.98 19.55
CA ASP A 41 -21.79 1.19 20.41
C ASP A 41 -21.42 -0.16 19.79
N ASP A 42 -22.38 -0.84 19.14
CA ASP A 42 -22.13 -2.09 18.41
C ASP A 42 -21.12 -1.85 17.27
N LEU A 43 -21.21 -0.73 16.55
CA LEU A 43 -20.26 -0.35 15.49
C LEU A 43 -18.85 -0.05 16.02
N ILE A 44 -18.74 0.60 17.18
CA ILE A 44 -17.45 0.88 17.83
C ILE A 44 -16.80 -0.42 18.30
N ASN A 45 -17.58 -1.31 18.91
CA ASN A 45 -17.10 -2.61 19.36
C ASN A 45 -16.61 -3.47 18.18
N ASP A 46 -17.35 -3.51 17.08
CA ASP A 46 -16.94 -4.24 15.88
C ASP A 46 -15.64 -3.68 15.27
N ARG A 47 -15.42 -2.37 15.33
CA ARG A 47 -14.18 -1.74 14.85
C ARG A 47 -12.96 -2.08 15.69
N ASN A 48 -13.15 -2.29 16.99
CA ASN A 48 -12.08 -2.60 17.93
C ASN A 48 -11.92 -4.11 18.15
N ALA A 49 -12.80 -4.92 17.58
CA ALA A 49 -12.74 -6.37 17.73
C ALA A 49 -11.48 -6.95 17.05
N PRO A 50 -10.87 -7.99 17.64
CA PRO A 50 -9.79 -8.73 17.03
C PRO A 50 -10.17 -9.31 15.68
N GLN A 51 -9.30 -9.14 14.70
CA GLN A 51 -9.57 -9.57 13.33
C GLN A 51 -8.96 -10.94 12.99
N ARG A 52 -7.95 -11.37 13.76
CA ARG A 52 -7.36 -12.70 13.63
C ARG A 52 -8.24 -13.75 14.29
N GLN A 53 -8.57 -14.80 13.53
CA GLN A 53 -9.42 -15.91 13.98
C GLN A 53 -8.61 -17.14 14.42
N GLU A 54 -7.37 -17.26 13.96
CA GLU A 54 -6.50 -18.44 14.15
C GLU A 54 -5.43 -18.15 15.21
N SER A 55 -4.92 -19.19 15.88
CA SER A 55 -3.82 -19.02 16.85
C SER A 55 -2.49 -18.67 16.16
N ALA A 56 -1.64 -17.90 16.84
CA ALA A 56 -0.33 -17.49 16.34
C ALA A 56 0.52 -18.70 15.89
N ASP A 57 0.58 -19.74 16.73
CA ASP A 57 1.34 -20.96 16.44
C ASP A 57 0.88 -21.68 15.17
N SER A 58 -0.44 -21.71 14.93
CA SER A 58 -1.02 -22.36 13.75
C SER A 58 -0.66 -21.61 12.46
N ILE A 59 -0.67 -20.27 12.53
CA ILE A 59 -0.28 -19.39 11.42
C ILE A 59 1.20 -19.58 11.10
N ILE A 60 2.08 -19.50 12.11
CA ILE A 60 3.53 -19.62 11.92
C ILE A 60 3.88 -21.00 11.35
N LYS A 61 3.28 -22.07 11.89
CA LYS A 61 3.51 -23.44 11.41
C LYS A 61 3.09 -23.60 9.95
N ARG A 62 1.92 -23.08 9.58
CA ARG A 62 1.44 -23.15 8.19
C ARG A 62 2.33 -22.33 7.25
N PHE A 63 2.72 -21.13 7.65
CA PHE A 63 3.61 -20.29 6.85
C PHE A 63 4.95 -20.98 6.59
N ARG A 64 5.59 -21.53 7.64
CA ARG A 64 6.82 -22.30 7.48
C ARG A 64 6.63 -23.52 6.59
N ALA A 65 5.47 -24.18 6.63
CA ALA A 65 5.17 -25.28 5.72
C ALA A 65 5.02 -24.83 4.25
N ALA A 66 4.53 -23.61 3.99
CA ALA A 66 4.39 -23.06 2.64
C ALA A 66 5.74 -22.69 2.01
N PHE A 67 6.67 -22.13 2.79
CA PHE A 67 7.99 -21.68 2.32
C PHE A 67 9.12 -22.72 2.54
N GLY A 68 8.87 -23.77 3.32
CA GLY A 68 9.84 -24.83 3.59
C GLY A 68 11.08 -24.30 4.31
N SER A 69 12.27 -24.64 3.79
CA SER A 69 13.56 -24.19 4.32
C SER A 69 14.00 -22.82 3.82
N GLU A 70 13.33 -22.26 2.81
CA GLU A 70 13.69 -20.98 2.19
C GLU A 70 12.62 -19.93 2.51
N THR A 71 12.73 -19.33 3.68
CA THR A 71 11.88 -18.21 4.07
C THR A 71 12.29 -16.93 3.32
N PRO A 72 11.32 -16.07 2.97
CA PRO A 72 11.59 -14.91 2.12
C PRO A 72 12.42 -13.84 2.85
N ARG A 73 13.26 -13.12 2.09
CA ARG A 73 13.83 -11.84 2.54
C ARG A 73 12.87 -10.71 2.20
N VAL A 74 12.44 -9.94 3.20
CA VAL A 74 11.43 -8.90 3.05
C VAL A 74 12.03 -7.54 3.35
N ALA A 75 12.04 -6.65 2.35
CA ALA A 75 12.34 -5.24 2.56
C ALA A 75 11.08 -4.51 3.06
N VAL A 76 11.22 -3.56 4.00
CA VAL A 76 10.07 -2.84 4.55
C VAL A 76 10.10 -1.35 4.19
N PHE A 77 8.98 -0.84 3.68
CA PHE A 77 8.72 0.57 3.47
C PHE A 77 7.80 1.09 4.57
N TRP A 78 8.35 1.93 5.43
CA TRP A 78 7.63 2.52 6.56
C TRP A 78 6.94 3.82 6.17
N ASN A 79 5.60 3.85 6.18
CA ASN A 79 4.78 5.01 5.84
C ASN A 79 5.17 5.69 4.51
N ARG A 80 5.61 4.88 3.55
CA ARG A 80 6.05 5.33 2.23
C ARG A 80 5.37 4.49 1.17
N SER A 81 4.88 5.13 0.10
CA SER A 81 4.44 4.44 -1.10
C SER A 81 5.62 3.95 -1.92
N PHE A 82 5.46 2.78 -2.52
CA PHE A 82 6.26 2.39 -3.68
C PHE A 82 5.72 3.16 -4.88
N ASP A 83 6.57 4.01 -5.47
CA ASP A 83 6.16 5.02 -6.45
C ASP A 83 6.27 4.47 -7.87
N ASP A 84 5.47 4.98 -8.81
CA ASP A 84 5.54 4.60 -10.22
C ASP A 84 6.70 5.29 -10.96
N GLN A 85 7.35 6.25 -10.29
CA GLN A 85 8.49 6.98 -10.82
C GLN A 85 9.76 6.12 -10.92
N VAL A 86 10.24 5.93 -12.14
CA VAL A 86 11.46 5.18 -12.47
C VAL A 86 12.72 6.06 -12.40
N SER A 87 12.55 7.38 -12.28
CA SER A 87 13.65 8.34 -12.16
C SER A 87 13.31 9.47 -11.21
N ASP A 88 14.25 9.81 -10.34
CA ASP A 88 14.13 11.01 -9.48
C ASP A 88 14.43 12.31 -10.25
N TRP A 89 14.84 12.22 -11.52
CA TRP A 89 15.15 13.38 -12.35
C TRP A 89 13.86 14.06 -12.81
N SER A 90 13.39 15.02 -12.01
CA SER A 90 12.42 16.03 -12.44
C SER A 90 13.16 17.33 -12.79
N SER A 91 13.22 17.67 -14.08
CA SER A 91 13.87 18.90 -14.54
C SER A 91 12.96 20.09 -14.24
N ASN A 92 13.13 20.73 -13.07
CA ASN A 92 12.38 21.95 -12.75
C ASN A 92 12.89 23.18 -13.51
N THR A 93 14.19 23.25 -13.80
CA THR A 93 14.77 24.26 -14.70
C THR A 93 16.10 23.76 -15.26
N ARG A 94 16.20 23.63 -16.59
CA ARG A 94 17.46 23.30 -17.27
C ARG A 94 18.09 24.56 -17.83
N GLY A 95 19.16 25.05 -17.20
CA GLY A 95 20.01 26.11 -17.76
C GLY A 95 21.13 25.50 -18.58
N VAL A 96 21.01 25.53 -19.92
CA VAL A 96 22.11 25.18 -20.82
C VAL A 96 22.79 26.48 -21.25
N VAL A 97 24.02 26.71 -20.80
CA VAL A 97 24.86 27.79 -21.33
C VAL A 97 25.81 27.17 -22.34
N SER A 98 25.48 27.29 -23.61
CA SER A 98 26.34 26.87 -24.71
C SER A 98 27.07 28.08 -25.30
N ALA A 99 28.39 28.10 -25.22
CA ALA A 99 29.23 29.03 -25.96
C ALA A 99 29.72 28.33 -27.24
N ARG A 100 29.41 28.91 -28.40
CA ARG A 100 29.90 28.46 -29.71
C ARG A 100 30.92 29.47 -30.20
N GLY A 101 32.18 29.05 -30.31
CA GLY A 101 33.25 29.84 -30.88
C GLY A 101 33.66 29.25 -32.23
N SER A 102 33.63 30.07 -33.28
CA SER A 102 34.24 29.73 -34.57
C SER A 102 35.52 30.52 -34.72
N LEU A 103 36.66 29.84 -34.84
CA LEU A 103 37.93 30.46 -35.19
C LEU A 103 38.09 30.37 -36.72
N LYS A 104 38.06 31.52 -37.39
CA LYS A 104 38.51 31.65 -38.79
C LYS A 104 39.85 32.35 -38.80
N GLY A 105 40.89 31.59 -39.15
CA GLY A 105 42.23 32.12 -39.37
C GLY A 105 42.64 31.82 -40.81
N GLU A 106 43.10 32.85 -41.52
CA GLU A 106 43.70 32.71 -42.84
C GLU A 106 45.22 32.80 -42.66
N VAL A 107 45.96 31.76 -43.06
CA VAL A 107 47.42 31.71 -42.93
C VAL A 107 48.04 32.31 -44.21
N PRO A 108 48.92 33.33 -44.13
CA PRO A 108 49.35 34.11 -45.30
C PRO A 108 50.30 33.42 -46.31
N ASP A 109 50.32 32.09 -46.43
CA ASP A 109 51.16 31.44 -47.46
C ASP A 109 50.74 30.00 -47.87
N GLY A 110 49.48 29.65 -47.67
CA GLY A 110 48.96 28.37 -48.15
C GLY A 110 47.46 28.31 -48.01
N LYS A 111 46.75 27.99 -49.10
CA LYS A 111 45.29 27.82 -49.12
C LYS A 111 44.86 26.65 -48.22
N VAL A 112 44.77 26.89 -46.92
CA VAL A 112 44.19 25.96 -45.96
C VAL A 112 43.21 26.76 -45.10
N ASN A 113 41.91 26.56 -45.36
CA ASN A 113 40.86 27.06 -44.49
C ASN A 113 40.79 26.13 -43.27
N LEU A 114 41.23 26.62 -42.12
CA LEU A 114 41.03 25.96 -40.83
C LEU A 114 39.71 26.43 -40.24
N ASP A 115 38.64 25.66 -40.49
CA ASP A 115 37.35 25.84 -39.81
C ASP A 115 37.32 24.98 -38.53
N GLY A 116 37.64 25.61 -37.39
CA GLY A 116 37.52 24.99 -36.07
C GLY A 116 36.23 25.41 -35.38
N GLN A 117 35.29 24.48 -35.17
CA GLN A 117 34.10 24.70 -34.35
C GLN A 117 34.33 24.15 -32.94
N GLY A 118 34.44 25.05 -31.96
CA GLY A 118 34.49 24.70 -30.54
C GLY A 118 33.14 24.95 -29.88
N GLN A 119 32.55 23.91 -29.28
CA GLN A 119 31.34 24.03 -28.48
C GLN A 119 31.67 23.70 -27.02
N VAL A 120 31.52 24.68 -26.13
CA VAL A 120 31.61 24.47 -24.68
C VAL A 120 30.21 24.62 -24.12
N ALA A 121 29.68 23.56 -23.52
CA ALA A 121 28.39 23.57 -22.85
C ALA A 121 28.61 23.41 -21.35
N ALA A 122 28.18 24.40 -20.57
CA ALA A 122 28.05 24.28 -19.13
C ALA A 122 26.57 24.00 -18.81
N GLN A 123 26.32 22.88 -18.15
CA GLN A 123 24.98 22.51 -17.69
C GLN A 123 24.91 22.71 -16.18
N GLY A 124 24.09 23.67 -15.75
CA GLY A 124 23.74 23.87 -14.34
C GLY A 124 22.37 23.26 -14.05
N GLU A 125 22.28 22.40 -13.03
CA GLU A 125 21.03 21.77 -12.61
C GLU A 125 20.75 22.08 -11.14
N TYR A 126 19.53 22.55 -10.86
CA TYR A 126 19.08 22.85 -9.50
C TYR A 126 18.38 21.63 -8.90
N ARG A 127 19.00 21.02 -7.90
CA ARG A 127 18.48 19.83 -7.20
C ARG A 127 17.74 20.27 -5.94
N SER A 128 16.41 20.30 -5.97
CA SER A 128 15.63 20.45 -4.74
C SER A 128 15.44 19.08 -4.11
N ASN A 129 16.19 18.79 -3.05
CA ASN A 129 16.02 17.55 -2.32
C ASN A 129 15.05 17.75 -1.13
N ARG A 130 14.27 16.70 -0.85
CA ARG A 130 13.34 16.51 0.29
C ARG A 130 11.90 16.96 0.06
N ARG A 131 11.10 16.04 -0.51
CA ARG A 131 9.80 15.77 0.10
C ARG A 131 10.09 15.24 1.50
N SER A 132 9.55 15.88 2.53
CA SER A 132 9.56 15.31 3.88
C SER A 132 8.83 13.98 3.80
N ALA A 133 9.54 12.86 3.96
CA ALA A 133 8.89 11.57 4.10
C ALA A 133 7.92 11.67 5.29
N PRO A 134 6.71 11.09 5.20
CA PRO A 134 5.81 11.02 6.35
C PRO A 134 6.57 10.45 7.54
N ALA A 135 6.25 10.93 8.75
CA ALA A 135 6.84 10.37 9.95
C ALA A 135 6.59 8.85 9.95
N GLY A 136 7.67 8.06 10.10
CA GLY A 136 7.58 6.61 10.20
C GLY A 136 6.71 6.22 11.40
N PRO A 137 6.20 4.98 11.44
CA PRO A 137 5.53 4.46 12.62
C PRO A 137 6.49 4.48 13.81
N ALA A 138 5.94 4.53 15.02
CA ALA A 138 6.73 4.48 16.25
C ALA A 138 7.66 3.25 16.26
N PHE A 139 8.85 3.42 16.82
CA PHE A 139 9.87 2.37 16.85
C PHE A 139 9.37 1.07 17.51
N GLU A 140 8.60 1.17 18.61
CA GLU A 140 8.01 0.00 19.28
C GLU A 140 7.14 -0.83 18.35
N LEU A 141 6.33 -0.19 17.50
CA LEU A 141 5.51 -0.90 16.51
C LEU A 141 6.37 -1.60 15.46
N GLN A 142 7.43 -0.94 15.01
CA GLN A 142 8.38 -1.55 14.07
C GLN A 142 9.08 -2.76 14.71
N SER A 143 9.51 -2.62 15.96
CA SER A 143 10.15 -3.69 16.75
C SER A 143 9.26 -4.92 16.84
N GLY A 144 7.99 -4.75 17.24
CA GLY A 144 7.05 -5.87 17.34
C GLY A 144 6.80 -6.57 16.00
N LEU A 145 6.63 -5.79 14.92
CA LEU A 145 6.46 -6.34 13.58
C LEU A 145 7.68 -7.15 13.14
N VAL A 146 8.88 -6.58 13.29
CA VAL A 146 10.14 -7.21 12.89
C VAL A 146 10.42 -8.46 13.72
N SER A 147 10.22 -8.40 15.04
CA SER A 147 10.38 -9.54 15.95
C SER A 147 9.52 -10.71 15.49
N GLN A 148 8.23 -10.47 15.26
CA GLN A 148 7.30 -11.52 14.92
C GLN A 148 7.51 -12.10 13.51
N LEU A 149 7.97 -11.28 12.55
CA LEU A 149 8.40 -11.75 11.23
C LEU A 149 9.64 -12.65 11.35
N ASN A 150 10.64 -12.23 12.12
CA ASN A 150 11.85 -13.00 12.38
C ASN A 150 11.51 -14.32 13.09
N ASP A 151 10.59 -14.30 14.05
CA ASP A 151 10.10 -15.51 14.74
C ASP A 151 9.43 -16.48 13.75
N ALA A 152 8.75 -15.99 12.72
CA ALA A 152 8.22 -16.84 11.65
C ALA A 152 9.30 -17.38 10.70
N GLY A 153 10.53 -16.89 10.82
CA GLY A 153 11.70 -17.25 10.01
C GLY A 153 11.96 -16.28 8.85
N VAL A 154 11.17 -15.21 8.69
CA VAL A 154 11.36 -14.20 7.64
C VAL A 154 12.60 -13.38 7.96
N THR A 155 13.45 -13.13 6.97
CA THR A 155 14.57 -12.20 7.14
C THR A 155 14.11 -10.79 6.78
N VAL A 156 13.96 -9.92 7.76
CA VAL A 156 13.62 -8.52 7.49
C VAL A 156 14.87 -7.72 7.14
N VAL A 157 14.83 -6.98 6.05
CA VAL A 157 15.94 -6.18 5.56
C VAL A 157 15.55 -4.70 5.54
N ASP A 158 16.41 -3.85 6.09
CA ASP A 158 16.22 -2.41 6.05
C ASP A 158 16.53 -1.86 4.65
N ARG A 159 15.59 -1.08 4.11
CA ARG A 159 15.72 -0.47 2.78
C ARG A 159 16.94 0.46 2.68
N ASP A 160 17.14 1.32 3.66
CA ASP A 160 18.22 2.30 3.60
C ASP A 160 19.58 1.61 3.74
N ALA A 161 19.64 0.50 4.48
CA ALA A 161 20.82 -0.35 4.53
C ALA A 161 21.13 -0.97 3.15
N ILE A 162 20.18 -1.63 2.48
CA ILE A 162 20.42 -2.23 1.16
C ILE A 162 20.77 -1.19 0.12
N MET A 163 20.13 -0.02 0.16
CA MET A 163 20.46 1.11 -0.72
C MET A 163 21.92 1.52 -0.57
N ARG A 164 22.43 1.63 0.67
CA ARG A 164 23.81 1.99 0.95
C ARG A 164 24.79 0.89 0.56
N ILE A 165 24.44 -0.37 0.80
CA ILE A 165 25.27 -1.53 0.40
C ILE A 165 25.40 -1.57 -1.11
N THR A 166 24.30 -1.47 -1.85
CA THR A 166 24.31 -1.45 -3.31
C THR A 166 25.03 -0.22 -3.84
N ASP A 167 24.86 0.96 -3.23
CA ASP A 167 25.57 2.17 -3.66
C ASP A 167 27.09 2.05 -3.46
N ASN A 168 27.52 1.47 -2.34
CA ASN A 168 28.93 1.20 -2.06
C ASN A 168 29.51 0.14 -3.00
N ALA A 169 28.75 -0.91 -3.34
CA ALA A 169 29.19 -1.93 -4.29
C ALA A 169 29.43 -1.39 -5.71
N LEU A 170 28.82 -0.24 -6.05
CA LEU A 170 29.05 0.46 -7.32
C LEU A 170 30.27 1.39 -7.29
N GLU A 171 30.96 1.52 -6.14
CA GLU A 171 32.13 2.35 -5.99
C GLU A 171 33.36 1.69 -6.64
N THR A 172 33.87 2.30 -7.72
CA THR A 172 35.07 1.82 -8.44
C THR A 172 36.37 2.49 -7.96
N GLY A 173 36.35 3.19 -6.82
CA GLY A 173 37.50 3.89 -6.25
C GLY A 173 37.71 5.34 -6.76
N ASP A 174 36.91 5.80 -7.71
CA ASP A 174 36.89 7.20 -8.17
C ASP A 174 35.76 7.99 -7.50
N PHE A 175 36.09 9.07 -6.81
CA PHE A 175 35.14 9.97 -6.14
C PHE A 175 34.30 10.83 -7.10
N SER A 176 34.57 10.74 -8.42
CA SER A 176 33.88 11.50 -9.46
C SER A 176 32.81 10.66 -10.14
N ARG A 177 31.68 10.43 -9.46
CA ARG A 177 30.46 9.93 -10.12
C ARG A 177 29.31 10.92 -10.00
N LEU A 178 28.57 11.12 -11.08
CA LEU A 178 27.18 11.58 -10.96
C LEU A 178 26.47 10.56 -10.05
N SER A 179 25.86 11.03 -8.96
CA SER A 179 25.05 10.19 -8.08
C SER A 179 24.07 9.38 -8.94
N PRO A 180 24.05 8.03 -8.83
CA PRO A 180 23.08 7.22 -9.55
C PRO A 180 21.66 7.72 -9.28
N ASP A 181 20.81 7.62 -10.28
CA ASP A 181 19.38 7.84 -10.13
C ASP A 181 18.85 6.97 -8.98
N GLN A 182 18.33 7.60 -7.92
CA GLN A 182 18.05 6.93 -6.66
C GLN A 182 16.88 5.93 -6.79
N ARG A 183 15.97 6.11 -7.75
CA ARG A 183 14.94 5.10 -8.11
C ARG A 183 15.54 3.86 -8.76
N ARG A 184 16.53 4.03 -9.63
CA ARG A 184 17.20 2.89 -10.27
C ARG A 184 18.06 2.12 -9.26
N LEU A 185 18.71 2.85 -8.36
CA LEU A 185 19.44 2.26 -7.25
C LEU A 185 18.50 1.48 -6.31
N GLU A 186 17.31 2.02 -6.02
CA GLU A 186 16.25 1.35 -5.24
C GLU A 186 15.79 0.04 -5.88
N MET A 187 15.50 0.06 -7.18
CA MET A 187 15.10 -1.17 -7.88
C MET A 187 16.21 -2.22 -7.89
N ARG A 188 17.48 -1.81 -8.09
CA ARG A 188 18.61 -2.73 -8.04
C ARG A 188 18.79 -3.31 -6.63
N ALA A 189 18.78 -2.47 -5.61
CA ALA A 189 18.96 -2.89 -4.22
C ALA A 189 17.86 -3.88 -3.79
N LEU A 190 16.61 -3.60 -4.14
CA LEU A 190 15.50 -4.51 -3.89
C LEU A 190 15.70 -5.84 -4.62
N GLY A 191 16.04 -5.82 -5.92
CA GLY A 191 16.25 -7.04 -6.70
C GLY A 191 17.41 -7.91 -6.23
N GLU A 192 18.45 -7.32 -5.63
CA GLU A 192 19.62 -8.05 -5.11
C GLU A 192 19.42 -8.59 -3.69
N HIS A 193 18.68 -7.86 -2.84
CA HIS A 193 18.64 -8.14 -1.40
C HIS A 193 17.28 -8.58 -0.86
N ALA A 194 16.19 -8.40 -1.61
CA ALA A 194 14.85 -8.74 -1.16
C ALA A 194 14.10 -9.61 -2.18
N ASP A 195 13.33 -10.57 -1.68
CA ASP A 195 12.40 -11.35 -2.49
C ASP A 195 11.02 -10.68 -2.53
N MET A 196 10.65 -9.99 -1.43
CA MET A 196 9.39 -9.28 -1.30
C MET A 196 9.60 -7.88 -0.71
N LEU A 197 8.67 -6.99 -1.03
CA LEU A 197 8.57 -5.64 -0.49
C LEU A 197 7.27 -5.53 0.33
N LEU A 198 7.39 -5.24 1.62
CA LEU A 198 6.28 -4.93 2.51
C LEU A 198 6.13 -3.42 2.61
N VAL A 199 5.03 -2.89 2.09
CA VAL A 199 4.63 -1.50 2.23
C VAL A 199 3.69 -1.37 3.42
N PHE A 200 4.16 -0.70 4.46
CA PHE A 200 3.41 -0.44 5.68
C PHE A 200 2.88 0.99 5.66
N ARG A 201 1.58 1.17 5.94
CA ARG A 201 0.95 2.49 6.07
C ARG A 201 0.12 2.55 7.34
N LYS A 202 0.42 3.52 8.20
CA LYS A 202 -0.45 3.94 9.30
C LYS A 202 -1.42 5.00 8.77
N LEU A 203 -2.71 4.66 8.69
CA LEU A 203 -3.75 5.58 8.24
C LEU A 203 -4.34 6.41 9.38
N ALA A 204 -4.54 5.77 10.53
CA ALA A 204 -5.11 6.37 11.73
C ALA A 204 -4.44 5.80 12.99
N HIS A 205 -4.95 6.14 14.18
CA HIS A 205 -4.44 5.60 15.43
C HIS A 205 -4.62 4.07 15.50
N ASP A 206 -5.75 3.59 14.99
CA ASP A 206 -6.31 2.24 15.07
C ASP A 206 -6.50 1.61 13.68
N LYS A 207 -5.86 2.16 12.63
CA LYS A 207 -6.00 1.64 11.27
C LYS A 207 -4.66 1.60 10.56
N PHE A 208 -4.29 0.39 10.15
CA PHE A 208 -3.06 0.05 9.46
C PHE A 208 -3.40 -0.63 8.14
N GLU A 209 -2.55 -0.41 7.14
CA GLU A 209 -2.58 -1.10 5.87
C GLU A 209 -1.21 -1.69 5.58
N ILE A 210 -1.22 -2.94 5.13
CA ILE A 210 -0.02 -3.66 4.72
C ILE A 210 -0.28 -4.24 3.34
N GLU A 211 0.66 -3.98 2.45
CA GLU A 211 0.72 -4.50 1.09
C GLU A 211 2.05 -5.23 0.91
N VAL A 212 2.02 -6.47 0.44
CA VAL A 212 3.22 -7.27 0.18
C VAL A 212 3.30 -7.53 -1.31
N LEU A 213 4.37 -7.04 -1.91
CA LEU A 213 4.68 -7.14 -3.33
C LEU A 213 5.83 -8.12 -3.53
N ASP A 214 5.76 -8.94 -4.56
CA ASP A 214 6.90 -9.70 -5.06
C ASP A 214 7.81 -8.77 -5.88
N VAL A 215 9.10 -8.73 -5.54
CA VAL A 215 10.05 -7.82 -6.20
C VAL A 215 10.35 -8.24 -7.63
N ARG A 216 10.20 -9.52 -7.97
CA ARG A 216 10.61 -10.08 -9.26
C ARG A 216 9.58 -9.86 -10.35
N ASP A 217 8.30 -10.02 -10.02
CA ASP A 217 7.18 -9.92 -10.97
C ASP A 217 6.18 -8.79 -10.65
N GLY A 218 6.34 -8.11 -9.51
CA GLY A 218 5.45 -7.03 -9.08
C GLY A 218 4.08 -7.52 -8.58
N ALA A 219 3.88 -8.83 -8.41
CA ALA A 219 2.60 -9.37 -7.98
C ALA A 219 2.29 -8.99 -6.53
N ILE A 220 1.04 -8.60 -6.27
CA ILE A 220 0.53 -8.43 -4.90
C ILE A 220 0.31 -9.81 -4.30
N ARG A 221 1.18 -10.20 -3.36
CA ARG A 221 1.11 -11.48 -2.63
C ARG A 221 0.12 -11.41 -1.47
N ALA A 222 0.04 -10.26 -0.81
CA ALA A 222 -0.92 -10.03 0.26
C ALA A 222 -1.31 -8.56 0.34
N MET A 223 -2.56 -8.31 0.71
CA MET A 223 -3.06 -6.98 1.06
C MET A 223 -4.02 -7.13 2.22
N LEU A 224 -3.84 -6.32 3.27
CA LEU A 224 -4.72 -6.32 4.44
C LEU A 224 -4.85 -4.92 5.02
N SER A 225 -6.03 -4.66 5.60
CA SER A 225 -6.26 -3.53 6.49
C SER A 225 -6.58 -4.08 7.86
N SER A 226 -5.96 -3.54 8.90
CA SER A 226 -6.10 -4.04 10.26
C SER A 226 -6.17 -2.96 11.32
N ASN A 227 -6.83 -3.28 12.43
CA ASN A 227 -6.84 -2.48 13.66
C ASN A 227 -5.72 -2.84 14.64
N GLY A 228 -4.97 -3.93 14.38
CA GLY A 228 -3.86 -4.37 15.23
C GLY A 228 -4.26 -4.96 16.58
N VAL A 229 -5.54 -5.29 16.79
CA VAL A 229 -6.04 -5.80 18.08
C VAL A 229 -5.84 -7.32 18.16
N PRO A 230 -5.07 -7.84 19.13
CA PRO A 230 -4.84 -9.28 19.28
C PRO A 230 -6.06 -10.00 19.90
N PRO A 231 -6.44 -11.21 19.41
CA PRO A 231 -7.59 -11.96 19.92
C PRO A 231 -7.48 -12.43 21.37
N GLU A 232 -6.26 -12.58 21.88
CA GLU A 232 -6.02 -13.06 23.25
C GLU A 232 -6.31 -12.02 24.32
N LYS A 233 -6.44 -10.74 23.95
CA LYS A 233 -6.49 -9.61 24.89
C LYS A 233 -7.74 -8.75 24.78
N ASP A 234 -8.71 -9.17 23.97
CA ASP A 234 -9.95 -8.43 23.69
C ASP A 234 -10.71 -7.99 24.96
N LYS A 235 -10.47 -8.63 26.13
CA LYS A 235 -11.17 -8.31 27.40
C LYS A 235 -10.32 -8.46 28.68
N SER A 236 -8.99 -8.47 28.60
CA SER A 236 -8.18 -8.62 29.82
C SER A 236 -8.11 -7.29 30.58
N HIS A 237 -8.68 -7.27 31.79
CA HIS A 237 -8.51 -6.14 32.69
C HIS A 237 -7.25 -6.36 33.52
N GLN A 238 -6.46 -5.31 33.71
CA GLN A 238 -5.32 -5.33 34.60
C GLN A 238 -5.68 -4.64 35.92
N TRP A 239 -5.18 -5.18 37.02
CA TRP A 239 -5.29 -4.54 38.32
C TRP A 239 -4.09 -3.62 38.51
N LYS A 240 -4.33 -2.30 38.52
CA LYS A 240 -3.32 -1.29 38.84
C LYS A 240 -3.39 -0.97 40.32
N ALA A 241 -2.29 -1.17 41.04
CA ALA A 241 -2.17 -0.69 42.41
C ALA A 241 -2.09 0.85 42.41
N THR A 242 -2.94 1.48 43.21
CA THR A 242 -2.97 2.93 43.45
C THR A 242 -2.87 3.18 44.96
N ASP A 243 -2.69 4.44 45.35
CA ASP A 243 -2.66 4.85 46.75
C ASP A 243 -3.99 4.58 47.49
N HIS A 244 -5.03 4.13 46.79
CA HIS A 244 -6.36 3.84 47.33
C HIS A 244 -6.78 2.37 47.12
N GLY A 245 -5.84 1.49 46.77
CA GLY A 245 -6.08 0.05 46.57
C GLY A 245 -5.86 -0.41 45.14
N PHE A 246 -6.56 -1.46 44.71
CA PHE A 246 -6.43 -1.99 43.34
C PHE A 246 -7.58 -1.46 42.48
N GLN A 247 -7.24 -0.75 41.40
CA GLN A 247 -8.20 -0.29 40.41
C GLN A 247 -8.15 -1.20 39.19
N LYS A 248 -9.33 -1.60 38.71
CA LYS A 248 -9.49 -2.33 37.46
C LYS A 248 -9.30 -1.34 36.31
N VAL A 249 -8.25 -1.53 35.51
CA VAL A 249 -7.93 -0.71 34.35
C VAL A 249 -8.02 -1.58 33.10
N GLU A 250 -8.59 -1.03 32.03
CA GLU A 250 -8.58 -1.69 30.72
C GLU A 250 -7.13 -1.85 30.26
N GLN A 251 -6.75 -3.07 29.86
CA GLN A 251 -5.43 -3.29 29.29
C GLN A 251 -5.38 -2.62 27.91
N THR A 252 -4.60 -1.55 27.82
CA THR A 252 -4.28 -0.94 26.52
C THR A 252 -3.26 -1.82 25.81
N VAL A 253 -3.60 -2.26 24.59
CA VAL A 253 -2.65 -2.96 23.71
C VAL A 253 -1.46 -2.04 23.43
N THR A 254 -0.24 -2.55 23.59
CA THR A 254 0.96 -1.75 23.35
C THR A 254 1.27 -1.65 21.85
N LEU A 255 2.08 -0.66 21.45
CA LEU A 255 2.48 -0.51 20.05
C LEU A 255 3.29 -1.71 19.55
N ASP A 256 4.10 -2.31 20.41
CA ASP A 256 4.85 -3.53 20.12
C ASP A 256 3.89 -4.71 19.87
N GLU A 257 2.89 -4.90 20.73
CA GLU A 257 1.87 -5.95 20.55
C GLU A 257 1.05 -5.76 19.27
N ILE A 258 0.72 -4.51 18.92
CA ILE A 258 0.10 -4.17 17.63
C ILE A 258 1.03 -4.60 16.48
N GLY A 259 2.32 -4.28 16.56
CA GLY A 259 3.31 -4.68 15.57
C GLY A 259 3.35 -6.20 15.38
N GLN A 260 3.39 -6.96 16.48
CA GLN A 260 3.38 -8.42 16.45
C GLN A 260 2.10 -8.95 15.78
N GLU A 261 0.94 -8.44 16.17
CA GLU A 261 -0.34 -8.89 15.60
C GLU A 261 -0.43 -8.59 14.10
N LEU A 262 0.04 -7.42 13.65
CA LEU A 262 0.08 -7.07 12.23
C LEU A 262 1.00 -8.01 11.42
N ALA A 263 2.12 -8.43 12.00
CA ALA A 263 3.00 -9.42 11.38
C ALA A 263 2.32 -10.78 11.26
N LEU A 264 1.65 -11.26 12.32
CA LEU A 264 0.89 -12.51 12.29
C LEU A 264 -0.19 -12.49 11.20
N GLN A 265 -0.96 -11.41 11.09
CA GLN A 265 -1.99 -11.29 10.04
C GLN A 265 -1.38 -11.27 8.64
N THR A 266 -0.23 -10.62 8.46
CA THR A 266 0.52 -10.60 7.20
C THR A 266 0.96 -12.00 6.81
N ILE A 267 1.61 -12.70 7.73
CA ILE A 267 2.09 -14.08 7.55
C ILE A 267 0.92 -15.03 7.29
N ALA A 268 -0.20 -14.85 7.98
CA ALA A 268 -1.41 -15.66 7.79
C ALA A 268 -1.99 -15.55 6.38
N LYS A 269 -1.82 -14.40 5.71
CA LYS A 269 -2.23 -14.18 4.31
C LYS A 269 -1.22 -14.77 3.33
N LEU A 270 0.07 -14.68 3.63
CA LEU A 270 1.14 -15.20 2.77
C LEU A 270 1.25 -16.73 2.78
N GLY A 271 0.91 -17.37 3.90
CA GLY A 271 0.93 -18.84 4.03
C GLY A 271 -0.35 -19.54 3.53
N ARG A 272 -1.10 -18.93 2.61
CA ARG A 272 -2.32 -19.51 2.02
C ARG A 272 -2.07 -20.04 0.61
#